data_AF-A0A1G1L4G7-F1
#
_entry.id   AF-A0A1G1L4G7-F1
#
_cell.length_a   1.000
_cell.length_b   1.000
_cell.length_c   1.000
_cell.angle_alpha   90.00
_cell.angle_beta   90.00
_cell.angle_gamma   90.00
#
_symmetry.space_group_name_H-M   'P 1'
#
loop_
_entity.id
_entity.type
_entity.pdbx_description
1 polymer ?
#
loop_
_entity_poly.entity_id
_entity_poly.type
_entity_poly.pdbx_seq_one_letter_code
_entity_poly.pdbx_strand_id
1 'polypeptide(L)'
;MSKIIDIMDNVSAKKQAHHTDIQDEIAKTYFHVPANKKGKPKINKWKPVLPWLIAALAISLSLATLMFKSSIDIKVRVLGEIPFFASGSGEYGLVEAVDKGIFFIRGGEPNKEMIKNIYFSGDGREFSAAKPDEVVLCNVRGSGWANYTIELKEPVDLNKLDIKYTAKGSRGDEYLTLVIVDSNNRSYRMEKDISSALSKEWQKYTMNFRRVKKAVDLSNIAKIKFEFGNLTAGNYPNAVMFLKDIYITKARRLKWL
;
A
#
# COMPACT_ATOMS: atom_id res chain seq x y z
N MET A 1 59.17 36.78 -35.62
CA MET A 1 58.37 36.23 -34.50
C MET A 1 57.25 37.20 -34.05
N SER A 2 56.49 37.80 -34.98
CA SER A 2 55.41 38.75 -34.61
C SER A 2 54.08 38.48 -35.31
N LYS A 3 54.01 37.60 -36.33
CA LYS A 3 52.78 37.31 -37.07
C LYS A 3 51.99 36.06 -36.61
N ILE A 4 52.56 35.24 -35.72
CA ILE A 4 51.91 33.99 -35.25
C ILE A 4 51.07 34.22 -33.98
N ILE A 5 51.45 35.20 -33.15
CA ILE A 5 50.75 35.52 -31.90
C ILE A 5 49.41 36.21 -32.19
N ASP A 6 49.35 37.11 -33.19
CA ASP A 6 48.11 37.81 -33.59
C ASP A 6 46.99 36.89 -34.14
N ILE A 7 47.33 35.68 -34.61
CA ILE A 7 46.34 34.73 -35.15
C ILE A 7 45.70 33.92 -34.02
N MET A 8 46.45 33.61 -32.94
CA MET A 8 45.92 32.84 -31.82
C MET A 8 44.98 33.66 -30.93
N ASP A 9 45.27 34.96 -30.72
CA ASP A 9 44.41 35.85 -29.93
C ASP A 9 43.08 36.16 -30.65
N ASN A 10 43.09 36.28 -31.98
CA ASN A 10 41.87 36.47 -32.77
C ASN A 10 40.97 35.22 -32.81
N VAL A 11 41.53 34.01 -32.78
CA VAL A 11 40.72 32.77 -32.73
C VAL A 11 40.14 32.55 -31.34
N SER A 12 40.85 32.92 -30.28
CA SER A 12 40.35 32.85 -28.89
C SER A 12 39.21 33.84 -28.63
N ALA A 13 39.37 35.09 -29.07
CA ALA A 13 38.33 36.12 -28.94
C ALA A 13 37.05 35.77 -29.74
N LYS A 14 37.19 35.18 -30.93
CA LYS A 14 36.05 34.77 -31.76
C LYS A 14 35.30 33.56 -31.18
N LYS A 15 35.99 32.67 -30.45
CA LYS A 15 35.39 31.51 -29.77
C LYS A 15 34.65 31.91 -28.48
N GLN A 16 35.12 32.93 -27.76
CA GLN A 16 34.44 33.48 -26.59
C GLN A 16 33.18 34.28 -26.98
N ALA A 17 33.25 35.11 -28.02
CA ALA A 17 32.09 35.89 -28.49
C ALA A 17 30.92 35.00 -28.96
N HIS A 18 31.22 33.88 -29.63
CA HIS A 18 30.21 32.93 -30.12
C HIS A 18 29.57 32.08 -29.01
N HIS A 19 30.26 31.93 -27.86
CA HIS A 19 29.74 31.19 -26.71
C HIS A 19 28.80 32.06 -25.84
N THR A 20 29.02 33.38 -25.81
CA THR A 20 28.15 34.35 -25.13
C THR A 20 26.84 34.56 -25.89
N ASP A 21 26.85 34.61 -27.22
CA ASP A 21 25.62 34.79 -28.01
C ASP A 21 24.66 33.60 -27.87
N ILE A 22 25.17 32.36 -27.78
CA ILE A 22 24.34 31.17 -27.60
C ILE A 22 23.72 31.12 -26.20
N GLN A 23 24.43 31.57 -25.16
CA GLN A 23 23.85 31.63 -23.81
C GLN A 23 22.80 32.74 -23.66
N ASP A 24 22.97 33.86 -24.36
CA ASP A 24 21.97 34.94 -24.41
C ASP A 24 20.72 34.55 -25.21
N GLU A 25 20.86 33.70 -26.24
CA GLU A 25 19.72 33.16 -26.99
C GLU A 25 18.92 32.15 -26.16
N ILE A 26 19.59 31.25 -25.43
CA ILE A 26 18.96 30.30 -24.50
C ILE A 26 18.26 31.04 -23.35
N ALA A 27 18.84 32.12 -22.83
CA ALA A 27 18.20 32.94 -21.79
C ALA A 27 16.91 33.62 -22.29
N LYS A 28 16.88 34.05 -23.56
CA LYS A 28 15.68 34.63 -24.18
C LYS A 28 14.60 33.57 -24.46
N THR A 29 14.94 32.34 -24.83
CA THR A 29 13.93 31.30 -25.10
C THR A 29 13.26 30.75 -23.84
N TYR A 30 13.99 30.67 -22.71
CA TYR A 30 13.49 30.00 -21.49
C TYR A 30 13.04 30.95 -20.36
N PHE A 31 13.36 32.24 -20.42
CA PHE A 31 12.99 33.22 -19.37
C PHE A 31 12.16 34.39 -19.92
N HIS A 32 11.09 34.10 -20.66
CA HIS A 32 10.02 35.07 -20.90
C HIS A 32 9.08 35.13 -19.68
N VAL A 33 9.40 36.00 -18.72
CA VAL A 33 8.40 36.52 -17.78
C VAL A 33 7.90 37.84 -18.35
N PRO A 34 6.62 37.99 -18.73
CA PRO A 34 6.12 39.28 -19.17
C PRO A 34 6.17 40.27 -18.00
N ALA A 35 6.80 41.42 -18.24
CA ALA A 35 6.89 42.51 -17.29
C ALA A 35 5.49 43.05 -16.94
N ASN A 36 4.99 42.68 -15.77
CA ASN A 36 3.75 43.26 -15.25
C ASN A 36 4.04 44.66 -14.68
N LYS A 37 3.31 45.66 -15.18
CA LYS A 37 3.47 47.07 -14.82
C LYS A 37 3.24 47.27 -13.31
N LYS A 38 4.15 48.00 -12.67
CA LYS A 38 4.09 48.41 -11.26
C LYS A 38 2.83 49.23 -10.97
N GLY A 39 1.80 48.60 -10.40
CA GLY A 39 0.77 49.26 -9.60
C GLY A 39 1.23 49.39 -8.14
N LYS A 40 1.09 50.56 -7.53
CA LYS A 40 1.46 50.83 -6.13
C LYS A 40 0.72 49.86 -5.19
N PRO A 41 1.36 49.28 -4.15
CA PRO A 41 0.68 48.37 -3.25
C PRO A 41 -0.25 49.15 -2.32
N LYS A 42 -1.55 48.81 -2.33
CA LYS A 42 -2.46 49.18 -1.24
C LYS A 42 -2.10 48.33 -0.03
N ILE A 43 -1.47 48.94 0.98
CA ILE A 43 -1.18 48.32 2.27
C ILE A 43 -2.52 48.04 2.97
N ASN A 44 -2.92 46.77 3.00
CA ASN A 44 -4.09 46.33 3.74
C ASN A 44 -3.63 45.94 5.16
N LYS A 45 -4.02 46.71 6.19
CA LYS A 45 -3.48 46.66 7.57
C LYS A 45 -3.84 45.41 8.39
N TRP A 46 -4.36 44.34 7.79
CA TRP A 46 -4.98 43.22 8.51
C TRP A 46 -4.32 41.85 8.26
N LYS A 47 -2.98 41.80 8.16
CA LYS A 47 -2.26 40.53 7.88
C LYS A 47 -1.31 39.94 8.93
N PRO A 48 -1.13 40.45 10.17
CA PRO A 48 -0.34 39.71 11.16
C PRO A 48 -1.16 38.83 12.11
N VAL A 49 -2.51 38.92 12.14
CA VAL A 49 -3.32 38.25 13.19
C VAL A 49 -3.91 36.89 12.76
N LEU A 50 -3.95 36.62 11.45
CA LEU A 50 -4.62 35.43 10.91
C LEU A 50 -3.99 34.08 11.34
N PRO A 51 -2.66 33.92 11.43
CA PRO A 51 -2.07 32.65 11.87
C PRO A 51 -2.39 32.32 13.33
N TRP A 52 -2.46 33.34 14.20
CA TRP A 52 -2.72 33.17 15.63
C TRP A 52 -4.19 32.88 15.93
N LEU A 53 -5.12 33.45 15.14
CA LEU A 53 -6.54 33.13 15.21
C LEU A 53 -6.83 31.67 14.81
N ILE A 54 -6.15 31.16 13.79
CA ILE A 54 -6.30 29.75 13.35
C ILE A 54 -5.78 28.79 14.44
N ALA A 55 -4.64 29.10 15.05
CA ALA A 55 -4.09 28.30 16.15
C ALA A 55 -5.00 28.29 17.39
N ALA A 56 -5.55 29.44 17.78
CA ALA A 56 -6.49 29.54 18.91
C ALA A 56 -7.79 28.76 18.65
N LEU A 57 -8.28 28.74 17.40
CA LEU A 57 -9.48 28.01 17.01
C LEU A 57 -9.25 26.49 16.98
N ALA A 58 -8.06 26.05 16.59
CA ALA A 58 -7.70 24.62 16.64
C ALA A 58 -7.58 24.09 18.08
N ILE A 59 -6.99 24.89 18.99
CA ILE A 59 -6.87 24.54 20.40
C ILE A 59 -8.25 24.53 21.08
N SER A 60 -9.12 25.50 20.80
CA SER A 60 -10.47 25.51 21.36
C SER A 60 -11.34 24.36 20.85
N LEU A 61 -11.20 23.96 19.58
CA LEU A 61 -11.91 22.79 19.03
C LEU A 61 -11.45 21.48 19.70
N SER A 62 -10.14 21.35 19.98
CA SER A 62 -9.61 20.19 20.69
C SER A 62 -10.05 20.12 22.16
N LEU A 63 -10.19 21.28 22.81
CA LEU A 63 -10.72 21.35 24.18
C LEU A 63 -12.23 21.06 24.23
N ALA A 64 -12.99 21.46 23.20
CA ALA A 64 -14.41 21.14 23.07
C ALA A 64 -14.64 19.62 22.88
N THR A 65 -13.78 18.93 22.13
CA THR A 65 -13.87 17.46 21.96
C THR A 65 -13.61 16.68 23.26
N LEU A 66 -12.90 17.27 24.22
CA LEU A 66 -12.71 16.68 25.55
C LEU A 66 -13.91 16.88 26.48
N MET A 67 -14.71 17.94 26.29
CA MET A 67 -15.79 18.33 27.19
C MET A 67 -17.19 17.80 26.79
N PHE A 68 -17.38 17.33 25.55
CA PHE A 68 -18.65 16.73 25.08
C PHE A 68 -18.69 15.20 25.11
N LYS A 69 -17.84 14.58 25.93
CA LYS A 69 -17.93 13.15 26.25
C LYS A 69 -19.04 12.91 27.29
N SER A 70 -20.27 13.34 26.99
CA SER A 70 -21.47 12.96 27.76
C SER A 70 -22.25 11.92 26.96
N SER A 71 -22.26 10.70 27.50
CA SER A 71 -22.92 9.53 26.94
C SER A 71 -24.44 9.72 26.93
N ILE A 72 -25.06 9.75 25.75
CA ILE A 72 -26.50 9.55 25.61
C ILE A 72 -26.72 8.08 25.24
N ASP A 73 -27.19 7.29 26.22
CA ASP A 73 -27.55 5.89 26.02
C ASP A 73 -28.96 5.80 25.42
N ILE A 74 -29.06 5.52 24.12
CA ILE A 74 -30.32 5.14 23.49
C ILE A 74 -30.37 3.61 23.42
N LYS A 75 -31.13 3.01 24.34
CA LYS A 75 -31.47 1.58 24.30
C LYS A 75 -32.56 1.33 23.25
N VAL A 76 -32.17 0.87 22.06
CA VAL A 76 -33.12 0.30 21.09
C VAL A 76 -33.13 -1.23 21.26
N ARG A 77 -34.29 -1.77 21.65
CA ARG A 77 -34.52 -3.21 21.78
C ARG A 77 -35.16 -3.71 20.48
N VAL A 78 -34.41 -4.41 19.64
CA VAL A 78 -34.96 -5.08 18.44
C VAL A 78 -35.40 -6.48 18.83
N LEU A 79 -36.70 -6.74 18.75
CA LEU A 79 -37.32 -8.07 18.88
C LEU A 79 -37.27 -8.75 17.50
N GLY A 80 -36.52 -9.85 17.38
CA GLY A 80 -36.50 -10.68 16.17
C GLY A 80 -35.35 -11.68 16.20
N GLU A 81 -35.70 -12.97 16.20
CA GLU A 81 -34.81 -14.11 16.39
C GLU A 81 -33.84 -14.33 15.21
N ILE A 82 -32.53 -14.41 15.50
CA ILE A 82 -31.52 -15.04 14.63
C ILE A 82 -30.53 -15.78 15.55
N PRO A 83 -30.21 -17.07 15.34
CA PRO A 83 -29.44 -17.84 16.31
C PRO A 83 -27.93 -17.56 16.22
N PHE A 84 -27.31 -17.40 17.40
CA PHE A 84 -25.93 -17.72 17.84
C PHE A 84 -24.74 -17.37 16.91
N PHE A 85 -23.69 -16.66 17.38
CA PHE A 85 -22.92 -16.90 18.60
C PHE A 85 -22.73 -15.65 19.48
N ALA A 86 -22.88 -15.83 20.78
CA ALA A 86 -22.54 -14.87 21.83
C ALA A 86 -21.27 -15.33 22.58
N SER A 87 -20.29 -14.43 22.62
CA SER A 87 -19.24 -14.27 23.63
C SER A 87 -18.47 -13.02 23.19
N GLY A 88 -18.87 -11.79 23.58
CA GLY A 88 -18.30 -11.09 24.74
C GLY A 88 -16.78 -10.95 24.59
N SER A 89 -16.13 -9.81 24.39
CA SER A 89 -16.43 -8.40 24.69
C SER A 89 -15.41 -7.54 23.93
N GLY A 90 -15.80 -6.35 23.45
CA GLY A 90 -14.84 -5.35 22.98
C GLY A 90 -15.33 -4.57 21.78
N GLU A 91 -15.65 -3.30 22.04
CA GLU A 91 -15.90 -2.21 21.11
C GLU A 91 -15.09 -2.33 19.81
N TYR A 92 -15.77 -2.18 18.67
CA TYR A 92 -15.43 -1.30 17.53
C TYR A 92 -16.43 -1.58 16.39
N GLY A 93 -17.52 -0.82 16.39
CA GLY A 93 -18.31 -0.49 15.19
C GLY A 93 -18.71 0.98 15.38
N LEU A 94 -18.52 1.89 14.43
CA LEU A 94 -19.07 1.84 13.08
C LEU A 94 -18.33 2.85 12.18
N VAL A 95 -17.78 2.41 11.05
CA VAL A 95 -17.73 3.21 9.81
C VAL A 95 -17.96 2.25 8.64
N GLU A 96 -18.94 2.62 7.81
CA GLU A 96 -19.28 2.06 6.49
C GLU A 96 -19.93 0.67 6.42
N ALA A 97 -20.97 0.60 5.60
CA ALA A 97 -21.56 -0.64 5.10
C ALA A 97 -20.54 -1.35 4.19
N VAL A 98 -19.56 -2.00 4.80
CA VAL A 98 -18.53 -2.79 4.12
C VAL A 98 -19.03 -4.22 3.99
N ASP A 99 -19.07 -4.72 2.75
CA ASP A 99 -18.99 -6.12 2.33
C ASP A 99 -18.32 -6.97 3.44
N LYS A 100 -19.10 -7.62 4.34
CA LYS A 100 -18.59 -8.24 5.58
C LYS A 100 -17.66 -9.41 5.26
N GLY A 101 -16.40 -9.10 4.98
CA GLY A 101 -15.36 -10.09 4.75
C GLY A 101 -15.01 -10.81 6.04
N ILE A 102 -14.65 -12.09 5.91
CA ILE A 102 -14.16 -12.90 7.04
C ILE A 102 -12.64 -12.75 7.07
N PHE A 103 -12.12 -12.16 8.15
CA PHE A 103 -10.69 -11.89 8.30
C PHE A 103 -9.95 -13.13 8.80
N PHE A 104 -8.89 -13.48 8.08
CA PHE A 104 -7.85 -14.36 8.58
C PHE A 104 -6.85 -13.56 9.42
N ILE A 105 -6.37 -12.43 8.89
CA ILE A 105 -5.45 -11.52 9.58
C ILE A 105 -6.06 -10.11 9.57
N ARG A 106 -6.10 -9.41 10.71
CA ARG A 106 -6.48 -7.99 10.81
C ARG A 106 -5.28 -7.20 11.31
N GLY A 107 -4.84 -6.18 10.57
CA GLY A 107 -3.47 -5.68 10.74
C GLY A 107 -2.49 -6.83 10.47
N GLY A 108 -1.70 -7.21 11.46
CA GLY A 108 -0.91 -8.45 11.46
C GLY A 108 -1.36 -9.48 12.50
N GLU A 109 -2.49 -9.25 13.18
CA GLU A 109 -3.02 -10.17 14.18
C GLU A 109 -3.88 -11.29 13.56
N PRO A 110 -3.63 -12.56 13.93
CA PRO A 110 -4.37 -13.68 13.39
C PRO A 110 -5.71 -13.93 14.09
N ASN A 111 -6.71 -14.28 13.31
CA ASN A 111 -7.97 -14.82 13.80
C ASN A 111 -7.77 -16.26 14.29
N LYS A 112 -7.57 -16.39 15.60
CA LYS A 112 -7.31 -17.67 16.27
C LYS A 112 -8.44 -18.68 16.14
N GLU A 113 -9.66 -18.27 15.81
CA GLU A 113 -10.78 -19.20 15.58
C GLU A 113 -10.63 -19.95 14.26
N MET A 114 -10.02 -19.32 13.25
CA MET A 114 -9.90 -19.89 11.90
C MET A 114 -8.52 -20.47 11.62
N ILE A 115 -7.49 -19.96 12.30
CA ILE A 115 -6.09 -20.27 12.00
C ILE A 115 -5.59 -21.34 12.96
N LYS A 116 -5.08 -22.42 12.38
CA LYS A 116 -4.40 -23.50 13.11
C LYS A 116 -2.97 -23.11 13.43
N ASN A 117 -2.25 -22.60 12.43
CA ASN A 117 -0.86 -22.23 12.58
C ASN A 117 -0.47 -21.13 11.59
N ILE A 118 0.52 -20.33 11.97
CA ILE A 118 1.21 -19.37 11.11
C ILE A 118 2.70 -19.60 11.27
N TYR A 119 3.40 -19.62 10.14
CA TYR A 119 4.85 -19.75 10.16
C TYR A 119 5.50 -19.04 8.97
N PHE A 120 6.75 -18.65 9.19
CA PHE A 120 7.64 -18.13 8.17
C PHE A 120 8.57 -19.24 7.69
N SER A 121 8.89 -19.23 6.41
CA SER A 121 9.85 -20.18 5.80
C SER A 121 10.69 -19.48 4.73
N GLY A 122 11.81 -20.11 4.35
CA GLY A 122 12.79 -19.53 3.43
C GLY A 122 13.94 -18.82 4.15
N ASP A 123 14.96 -18.44 3.38
CA ASP A 123 16.21 -17.85 3.88
C ASP A 123 15.98 -16.49 4.54
N GLY A 124 14.97 -15.74 4.10
CA GLY A 124 14.57 -14.46 4.68
C GLY A 124 13.70 -14.55 5.93
N ARG A 125 13.39 -15.76 6.42
CA ARG A 125 12.46 -15.96 7.55
C ARG A 125 12.91 -15.28 8.84
N GLU A 126 14.21 -15.27 9.11
CA GLU A 126 14.76 -14.73 10.38
C GLU A 126 14.64 -13.21 10.47
N PHE A 127 14.44 -12.56 9.33
CA PHE A 127 14.23 -11.12 9.21
C PHE A 127 12.76 -10.77 8.95
N SER A 128 11.90 -11.79 8.82
CA SER A 128 10.47 -11.65 8.59
C SER A 128 9.72 -11.84 9.91
N ALA A 129 8.63 -11.12 10.09
CA ALA A 129 7.88 -11.17 11.36
C ALA A 129 6.43 -10.74 11.18
N ALA A 130 5.55 -11.29 12.01
CA ALA A 130 4.22 -10.74 12.24
C ALA A 130 4.29 -9.76 13.41
N LYS A 131 3.84 -8.53 13.19
CA LYS A 131 3.68 -7.47 14.18
C LYS A 131 2.18 -7.18 14.35
N PRO A 132 1.74 -6.47 15.40
CA PRO A 132 0.31 -6.20 15.60
C PRO A 132 -0.38 -5.56 14.39
N ASP A 133 0.28 -4.61 13.72
CA ASP A 133 -0.33 -3.84 12.62
C ASP A 133 -0.04 -4.39 11.22
N GLU A 134 0.95 -5.28 11.09
CA GLU A 134 1.43 -5.73 9.79
C GLU A 134 2.29 -7.01 9.86
N VAL A 135 2.37 -7.70 8.74
CA VAL A 135 3.32 -8.78 8.47
C VAL A 135 4.43 -8.23 7.58
N VAL A 136 5.69 -8.45 7.97
CA VAL A 136 6.88 -8.04 7.23
C VAL A 136 7.51 -9.27 6.60
N LEU A 137 7.75 -9.21 5.30
CA LEU A 137 8.52 -10.22 4.56
C LEU A 137 9.78 -9.58 3.98
N CYS A 138 10.91 -10.24 4.22
CA CYS A 138 12.24 -9.76 3.84
C CYS A 138 12.90 -10.72 2.86
N ASN A 139 13.45 -10.19 1.77
CA ASN A 139 14.28 -10.92 0.84
C ASN A 139 15.75 -10.65 1.16
N VAL A 140 16.46 -11.52 1.86
CA VAL A 140 17.88 -11.29 2.21
C VAL A 140 18.84 -11.82 1.15
N ARG A 141 20.10 -11.34 1.19
CA ARG A 141 21.17 -11.51 0.17
C ARG A 141 21.24 -12.92 -0.46
N GLY A 142 21.59 -12.96 -1.75
CA GLY A 142 21.70 -14.19 -2.54
C GLY A 142 20.41 -14.51 -3.29
N SER A 143 20.03 -15.79 -3.33
CA SER A 143 18.78 -16.29 -3.93
C SER A 143 17.57 -16.18 -2.99
N GLY A 144 17.63 -15.33 -1.96
CA GLY A 144 16.70 -15.37 -0.83
C GLY A 144 15.22 -15.36 -1.21
N TRP A 145 14.42 -15.96 -0.32
CA TRP A 145 12.97 -15.87 -0.32
C TRP A 145 12.43 -15.99 1.10
N ALA A 146 11.23 -15.46 1.31
CA ALA A 146 10.48 -15.60 2.54
C ALA A 146 9.02 -15.85 2.20
N ASN A 147 8.42 -16.83 2.86
CA ASN A 147 7.01 -17.13 2.75
C ASN A 147 6.32 -16.89 4.08
N TYR A 148 5.17 -16.22 4.04
CA TYR A 148 4.21 -16.20 5.14
C TYR A 148 3.11 -17.21 4.85
N THR A 149 3.02 -18.28 5.66
CA THR A 149 2.00 -19.32 5.49
C THR A 149 0.96 -19.25 6.59
N ILE A 150 -0.31 -19.24 6.18
CA ILE A 150 -1.47 -19.38 7.05
C ILE A 150 -2.04 -20.79 6.83
N GLU A 151 -2.03 -21.61 7.87
CA GLU A 151 -2.70 -22.91 7.90
C GLU A 151 -4.03 -22.77 8.61
N LEU A 152 -5.11 -23.18 7.94
CA LEU A 152 -6.48 -23.07 8.44
C LEU A 152 -6.81 -24.27 9.33
N LYS A 153 -7.62 -24.07 10.37
CA LYS A 153 -8.14 -25.16 11.20
C LYS A 153 -9.05 -26.07 10.39
N GLU A 154 -9.94 -25.45 9.63
CA GLU A 154 -10.88 -26.11 8.73
C GLU A 154 -10.66 -25.60 7.31
N PRO A 155 -10.75 -26.47 6.29
CA PRO A 155 -10.66 -26.03 4.90
C PRO A 155 -11.77 -25.07 4.51
N VAL A 156 -11.47 -24.15 3.59
CA VAL A 156 -12.39 -23.10 3.13
C VAL A 156 -12.75 -23.29 1.65
N ASP A 157 -14.03 -23.13 1.31
CA ASP A 157 -14.53 -23.09 -0.06
C ASP A 157 -14.36 -21.69 -0.68
N LEU A 158 -13.44 -21.58 -1.64
CA LEU A 158 -13.16 -20.36 -2.41
C LEU A 158 -13.87 -20.30 -3.77
N ASN A 159 -14.75 -21.25 -4.13
CA ASN A 159 -15.42 -21.24 -5.45
C ASN A 159 -16.24 -19.96 -5.73
N LYS A 160 -16.75 -19.33 -4.67
CA LYS A 160 -17.58 -18.12 -4.74
C LYS A 160 -17.01 -16.96 -3.93
N LEU A 161 -15.79 -17.10 -3.42
CA LEU A 161 -15.11 -16.10 -2.60
C LEU A 161 -13.84 -15.64 -3.29
N ASP A 162 -13.48 -14.38 -3.06
CA ASP A 162 -12.18 -13.82 -3.43
C ASP A 162 -11.34 -13.65 -2.16
N ILE A 163 -10.03 -13.84 -2.26
CA ILE A 163 -9.10 -13.41 -1.20
C ILE A 163 -8.73 -11.96 -1.45
N LYS A 164 -8.83 -11.14 -0.43
CA LYS A 164 -8.39 -9.75 -0.44
C LYS A 164 -7.34 -9.53 0.62
N TYR A 165 -6.40 -8.64 0.33
CA TYR A 165 -5.35 -8.25 1.25
C TYR A 165 -4.86 -6.84 0.97
N THR A 166 -4.22 -6.21 1.94
CA THR A 166 -3.60 -4.89 1.78
C THR A 166 -2.08 -5.06 1.84
N ALA A 167 -1.35 -4.53 0.86
CA ALA A 167 0.11 -4.65 0.84
C ALA A 167 0.78 -3.39 0.30
N LYS A 168 2.05 -3.22 0.65
CA LYS A 168 2.96 -2.23 0.06
C LYS A 168 4.38 -2.74 0.02
N GLY A 169 5.16 -2.20 -0.90
CA GLY A 169 6.59 -2.38 -0.98
C GLY A 169 7.33 -1.31 -0.19
N SER A 170 8.56 -1.60 0.25
CA SER A 170 9.39 -0.59 0.90
C SER A 170 9.89 0.46 -0.09
N ARG A 171 10.24 0.05 -1.31
CA ARG A 171 10.68 0.94 -2.39
C ARG A 171 9.65 1.12 -3.48
N GLY A 172 8.59 0.32 -3.50
CA GLY A 172 7.75 0.18 -4.67
C GLY A 172 8.48 -0.60 -5.75
N ASP A 173 7.71 -1.25 -6.62
CA ASP A 173 8.19 -2.20 -7.64
C ASP A 173 8.59 -3.59 -7.10
N GLU A 174 8.26 -3.90 -5.85
CA GLU A 174 8.34 -5.27 -5.33
C GLU A 174 7.15 -6.13 -5.78
N TYR A 175 7.33 -7.44 -5.90
CA TYR A 175 6.28 -8.37 -6.31
C TYR A 175 5.95 -9.34 -5.17
N LEU A 176 4.67 -9.66 -5.02
CA LEU A 176 4.16 -10.62 -4.05
C LEU A 176 3.34 -11.69 -4.79
N THR A 177 3.62 -12.94 -4.49
CA THR A 177 2.92 -14.07 -5.11
C THR A 177 2.02 -14.74 -4.08
N LEU A 178 0.73 -14.85 -4.39
CA LEU A 178 -0.20 -15.64 -3.57
C LEU A 178 -0.24 -17.08 -4.06
N VAL A 179 -0.16 -18.04 -3.14
CA VAL A 179 -0.31 -19.46 -3.41
C VAL A 179 -1.43 -19.99 -2.53
N ILE A 180 -2.32 -20.79 -3.11
CA ILE A 180 -3.32 -21.56 -2.34
C ILE A 180 -2.96 -23.03 -2.39
N VAL A 181 -3.26 -23.76 -1.32
CA VAL A 181 -3.02 -25.19 -1.20
C VAL A 181 -4.29 -25.86 -0.69
N ASP A 182 -4.75 -26.89 -1.37
CA ASP A 182 -5.89 -27.71 -0.90
C ASP A 182 -5.47 -28.73 0.17
N SER A 183 -6.46 -29.35 0.79
CA SER A 183 -6.27 -30.41 1.80
C SER A 183 -5.57 -31.65 1.26
N ASN A 184 -5.55 -31.85 -0.07
CA ASN A 184 -4.78 -32.90 -0.74
C ASN A 184 -3.34 -32.46 -1.05
N ASN A 185 -2.92 -31.31 -0.52
CA ASN A 185 -1.60 -30.71 -0.70
C ASN A 185 -1.25 -30.36 -2.16
N ARG A 186 -2.25 -30.25 -3.04
CA ARG A 186 -2.07 -29.66 -4.37
C ARG A 186 -2.01 -28.14 -4.20
N SER A 187 -1.09 -27.51 -4.91
CA SER A 187 -0.90 -26.06 -4.82
C SER A 187 -1.09 -25.40 -6.16
N TYR A 188 -1.62 -24.19 -6.14
CA TYR A 188 -1.65 -23.32 -7.29
C TYR A 188 -1.06 -21.96 -6.92
N ARG A 189 0.02 -21.63 -7.62
CA ARG A 189 0.63 -20.31 -7.57
C ARG A 189 -0.15 -19.40 -8.50
N MET A 190 -0.71 -18.32 -7.96
CA MET A 190 -1.44 -17.36 -8.78
C MET A 190 -0.48 -16.74 -9.80
N GLU A 191 -0.75 -16.99 -11.07
CA GLU A 191 -0.05 -16.31 -12.15
C GLU A 191 -0.34 -14.80 -12.10
N LYS A 192 0.49 -14.03 -12.83
CA LYS A 192 0.64 -12.58 -12.90
C LYS A 192 -0.63 -11.72 -13.17
N ASP A 193 -1.84 -12.13 -12.81
CA ASP A 193 -2.97 -11.19 -12.71
C ASP A 193 -2.77 -10.20 -11.52
N ILE A 194 -1.77 -10.43 -10.66
CA ILE A 194 -1.17 -9.46 -9.70
C ILE A 194 0.12 -8.83 -10.26
N SER A 195 0.29 -8.72 -11.59
CA SER A 195 1.51 -8.16 -12.17
C SER A 195 1.74 -6.68 -11.87
N SER A 196 0.83 -6.00 -11.16
CA SER A 196 1.14 -4.69 -10.63
C SER A 196 2.11 -4.87 -9.47
N ALA A 197 3.35 -4.50 -9.71
CA ALA A 197 4.32 -4.33 -8.67
C ALA A 197 3.72 -3.50 -7.52
N LEU A 198 4.03 -3.89 -6.29
CA LEU A 198 3.57 -3.22 -5.09
C LEU A 198 3.97 -1.75 -5.15
N SER A 199 3.05 -0.86 -4.79
CA SER A 199 3.39 0.55 -4.63
C SER A 199 4.05 0.80 -3.27
N LYS A 200 4.62 2.00 -3.10
CA LYS A 200 5.11 2.47 -1.79
C LYS A 200 3.98 2.74 -0.80
N GLU A 201 2.76 2.90 -1.30
CA GLU A 201 1.57 3.20 -0.51
C GLU A 201 0.76 1.92 -0.25
N TRP A 202 -0.02 1.92 0.83
CA TRP A 202 -0.92 0.79 1.10
C TRP A 202 -2.00 0.69 0.02
N GLN A 203 -2.04 -0.45 -0.66
CA GLN A 203 -3.04 -0.73 -1.68
C GLN A 203 -3.79 -2.03 -1.35
N LYS A 204 -5.06 -2.08 -1.75
CA LYS A 204 -5.90 -3.28 -1.61
C LYS A 204 -5.83 -4.11 -2.89
N TYR A 205 -5.54 -5.39 -2.73
CA TYR A 205 -5.46 -6.36 -3.82
C TYR A 205 -6.60 -7.37 -3.68
N THR A 206 -7.10 -7.86 -4.81
CA THR A 206 -8.17 -8.87 -4.86
C THR A 206 -7.76 -10.00 -5.78
N MET A 207 -7.80 -11.23 -5.25
CA MET A 207 -7.52 -12.45 -6.01
C MET A 207 -8.80 -13.16 -6.37
N ASN A 208 -9.02 -13.29 -7.67
CA ASN A 208 -10.11 -14.07 -8.22
C ASN A 208 -9.61 -15.46 -8.65
N PHE A 209 -10.42 -16.50 -8.44
CA PHE A 209 -10.02 -17.88 -8.72
C PHE A 209 -10.65 -18.45 -10.00
N ARG A 210 -11.09 -17.59 -10.93
CA ARG A 210 -11.86 -18.04 -12.11
C ARG A 210 -11.10 -19.05 -12.99
N ARG A 211 -9.77 -18.85 -13.12
CA ARG A 211 -8.89 -19.65 -13.99
C ARG A 211 -8.25 -20.86 -13.28
N VAL A 212 -8.53 -21.05 -11.99
CA VAL A 212 -7.76 -21.96 -11.11
C VAL A 212 -8.35 -23.39 -11.03
N LYS A 213 -9.58 -23.59 -11.54
CA LYS A 213 -10.46 -24.74 -11.28
C LYS A 213 -9.92 -26.14 -11.59
N LYS A 214 -8.75 -26.29 -12.23
CA LYS A 214 -8.17 -27.59 -12.60
C LYS A 214 -6.86 -27.93 -11.89
N ALA A 215 -6.20 -26.95 -11.25
CA ALA A 215 -4.91 -27.18 -10.62
C ALA A 215 -5.02 -27.54 -9.13
N VAL A 216 -6.09 -27.12 -8.49
CA VAL A 216 -6.34 -27.28 -7.05
C VAL A 216 -7.85 -27.35 -6.80
N ASP A 217 -8.27 -28.06 -5.76
CA ASP A 217 -9.67 -28.08 -5.34
C ASP A 217 -10.01 -26.83 -4.51
N LEU A 218 -10.66 -25.87 -5.17
CA LEU A 218 -11.09 -24.63 -4.56
C LEU A 218 -12.16 -24.81 -3.47
N SER A 219 -12.84 -25.96 -3.40
CA SER A 219 -13.84 -26.21 -2.34
C SER A 219 -13.20 -26.60 -1.00
N ASN A 220 -11.90 -26.89 -0.99
CA ASN A 220 -11.23 -27.55 0.12
C ASN A 220 -9.83 -26.95 0.37
N ILE A 221 -9.73 -25.62 0.43
CA ILE A 221 -8.45 -24.91 0.60
C ILE A 221 -8.03 -24.94 2.07
N ALA A 222 -6.86 -25.51 2.35
CA ALA A 222 -6.31 -25.69 3.69
C ALA A 222 -5.23 -24.67 4.06
N LYS A 223 -4.50 -24.13 3.07
CA LYS A 223 -3.41 -23.17 3.32
C LYS A 223 -3.42 -22.03 2.31
N ILE A 224 -3.03 -20.85 2.79
CA ILE A 224 -2.75 -19.67 1.98
C ILE A 224 -1.31 -19.26 2.26
N LYS A 225 -0.53 -19.02 1.20
CA LYS A 225 0.87 -18.58 1.32
C LYS A 225 1.08 -17.29 0.54
N PHE A 226 1.88 -16.42 1.10
CA PHE A 226 2.40 -15.22 0.46
C PHE A 226 3.89 -15.42 0.27
N GLU A 227 4.30 -15.61 -0.97
CA GLU A 227 5.70 -15.82 -1.34
C GLU A 227 6.34 -14.50 -1.79
N PHE A 228 7.50 -14.22 -1.23
CA PHE A 228 8.28 -13.02 -1.47
C PHE A 228 9.76 -13.35 -1.66
N GLY A 229 10.46 -12.58 -2.48
CA GLY A 229 11.89 -12.77 -2.74
C GLY A 229 12.25 -13.11 -4.19
N ASN A 230 13.52 -13.40 -4.42
CA ASN A 230 14.09 -13.53 -5.77
C ASN A 230 13.64 -14.81 -6.47
N LEU A 231 13.78 -15.96 -5.80
CA LEU A 231 13.41 -17.28 -6.36
C LEU A 231 11.91 -17.52 -6.50
N THR A 232 11.09 -16.72 -5.82
CA THR A 232 9.63 -16.90 -5.79
C THR A 232 8.95 -15.86 -6.66
N ALA A 233 9.09 -14.58 -6.29
CA ALA A 233 8.39 -13.48 -6.92
C ALA A 233 9.30 -12.59 -7.80
N GLY A 234 10.59 -12.91 -7.94
CA GLY A 234 11.52 -12.16 -8.79
C GLY A 234 12.03 -10.86 -8.19
N ASN A 235 12.00 -10.71 -6.86
CA ASN A 235 12.44 -9.48 -6.20
C ASN A 235 13.96 -9.32 -6.16
N TYR A 236 14.41 -8.07 -6.15
CA TYR A 236 15.81 -7.70 -5.96
C TYR A 236 16.30 -8.04 -4.52
N PRO A 237 17.60 -8.28 -4.30
CA PRO A 237 18.15 -8.57 -2.97
C PRO A 237 17.90 -7.44 -1.97
N ASN A 238 17.64 -7.79 -0.71
CA ASN A 238 17.29 -6.88 0.39
C ASN A 238 15.95 -6.13 0.18
N ALA A 239 15.09 -6.61 -0.73
CA ALA A 239 13.73 -6.11 -0.84
C ALA A 239 12.95 -6.41 0.45
N VAL A 240 12.03 -5.53 0.80
CA VAL A 240 11.15 -5.66 1.97
C VAL A 240 9.75 -5.25 1.55
N MET A 241 8.75 -5.99 2.03
CA MET A 241 7.35 -5.66 1.83
C MET A 241 6.56 -5.81 3.13
N PHE A 242 5.38 -5.19 3.13
CA PHE A 242 4.46 -5.15 4.26
C PHE A 242 3.08 -5.62 3.79
N LEU A 243 2.43 -6.46 4.59
CA LEU A 243 1.12 -7.06 4.31
C LEU A 243 0.24 -6.93 5.54
N LYS A 244 -1.05 -6.66 5.33
CA LYS A 244 -2.04 -6.64 6.40
C LYS A 244 -3.44 -6.91 5.88
N ASP A 245 -4.38 -7.10 6.81
CA ASP A 245 -5.81 -7.18 6.51
C ASP A 245 -6.12 -8.23 5.43
N ILE A 246 -5.87 -9.50 5.74
CA ILE A 246 -6.09 -10.64 4.83
C ILE A 246 -7.46 -11.23 5.16
N TYR A 247 -8.37 -11.23 4.18
CA TYR A 247 -9.74 -11.66 4.36
C TYR A 247 -10.33 -12.27 3.11
N ILE A 248 -11.39 -13.04 3.28
CA ILE A 248 -12.24 -13.53 2.18
C ILE A 248 -13.52 -12.73 2.11
N THR A 249 -14.02 -12.54 0.91
CA THR A 249 -15.32 -11.89 0.68
C THR A 249 -16.02 -12.49 -0.52
N LYS A 250 -17.31 -12.25 -0.67
CA LYS A 250 -18.09 -12.76 -1.80
C LYS A 250 -17.54 -12.21 -3.10
N ALA A 251 -17.27 -13.10 -4.06
CA ALA A 251 -16.76 -12.69 -5.36
C ALA A 251 -17.78 -11.80 -6.08
N ARG A 252 -17.36 -10.60 -6.48
CA ARG A 252 -18.21 -9.68 -7.27
C ARG A 252 -18.25 -10.18 -8.72
N ARG A 253 -19.24 -11.01 -9.05
CA ARG A 253 -19.52 -11.40 -10.42
C ARG A 253 -20.47 -10.37 -11.03
N LEU A 254 -19.94 -9.42 -11.80
CA LEU A 254 -20.75 -8.65 -12.75
C LEU A 254 -21.39 -9.66 -13.70
N LYS A 255 -22.71 -9.79 -13.63
CA LYS A 255 -23.51 -10.41 -14.68
C LYS A 255 -23.46 -9.43 -15.85
N TRP A 256 -22.77 -9.77 -16.92
CA TRP A 256 -23.06 -9.16 -18.20
C TRP A 256 -24.41 -9.73 -18.63
N LEU A 257 -25.44 -8.87 -18.61
CA LEU A 257 -26.72 -9.10 -19.26
C LEU A 257 -26.56 -8.87 -20.76
#